data_AF-A0A6G9ID36-F1
#
_entry.id   AF-A0A6G9ID36-F1
#
_cell.length_a   1.000
_cell.length_b   1.000
_cell.length_c   1.000
_cell.angle_alpha   90.00
_cell.angle_beta   90.00
_cell.angle_gamma   90.00
#
_symmetry.space_group_name_H-M   'P 1'
#
loop_
_entity.id
_entity.type
_entity.pdbx_description
1 polymer ?
#
loop_
_entity_poly.entity_id
_entity_poly.type
_entity_poly.pdbx_seq_one_letter_code
_entity_poly.pdbx_strand_id
1 'polypeptide(L)'
;MTTVAQTTQTNTQPKRYEFQASGLAYVNNIRDVNPENGDSYLSCTLAVLEGKEGKVKYKYINVKVVGEKNIQLINNCRLAVTQERPVLVSFSISDLNWEIFTYKKGEKAGQQGINPYARLYCINRLIVGGKVVYDRKAQDSEASQQHAEAAAPTFAEPQSTTETTTESVPAQPVETPTEPVTTVTESVEPQQIVNPVPTATTPAPAIAAVSF
;
A
#
# COMPACT_ATOMS: atom_id res chain seq x y z
N MET A 1 35.71 -47.67 1.48
CA MET A 1 34.54 -46.93 0.94
C MET A 1 33.88 -46.24 2.12
N THR A 2 33.83 -44.91 2.12
CA THR A 2 33.32 -44.14 3.27
C THR A 2 31.99 -43.50 2.88
N THR A 3 30.89 -44.07 3.35
CA THR A 3 29.54 -43.56 3.11
C THR A 3 29.24 -42.44 4.09
N VAL A 4 28.99 -41.23 3.59
CA VAL A 4 28.53 -40.11 4.41
C VAL A 4 27.01 -40.16 4.49
N ALA A 5 26.44 -40.24 5.69
CA ALA A 5 25.00 -40.23 5.88
C ALA A 5 24.46 -38.79 5.75
N GLN A 6 23.44 -38.60 4.91
CA GLN A 6 22.84 -37.30 4.63
C GLN A 6 21.54 -37.15 5.44
N THR A 7 21.59 -36.35 6.51
CA THR A 7 20.44 -36.17 7.43
C THR A 7 19.44 -35.15 6.89
N THR A 8 18.33 -35.62 6.34
CA THR A 8 17.23 -34.76 5.88
C THR A 8 16.47 -34.16 7.07
N GLN A 9 16.60 -32.85 7.30
CA GLN A 9 15.78 -32.13 8.28
C GLN A 9 14.35 -31.95 7.77
N THR A 10 13.39 -32.67 8.35
CA THR A 10 11.96 -32.48 8.10
C THR A 10 11.45 -31.25 8.86
N ASN A 11 11.47 -30.09 8.18
CA ASN A 11 10.95 -28.83 8.68
C ASN A 11 9.41 -28.89 8.87
N THR A 12 9.00 -29.45 10.00
CA THR A 12 7.59 -29.66 10.35
C THR A 12 7.05 -28.40 11.01
N GLN A 13 6.68 -27.42 10.20
CA GLN A 13 5.96 -26.24 10.68
C GLN A 13 4.61 -26.67 11.30
N PRO A 14 4.25 -26.19 12.50
CA PRO A 14 3.00 -26.55 13.13
C PRO A 14 1.83 -26.04 12.30
N LYS A 15 0.86 -26.92 12.02
CA LYS A 15 -0.38 -26.53 11.32
C LYS A 15 -1.13 -25.51 12.18
N ARG A 16 -1.42 -24.34 11.59
CA ARG A 16 -2.16 -23.25 12.21
C ARG A 16 -3.36 -22.87 11.35
N TYR A 17 -4.37 -22.30 11.98
CA TYR A 17 -5.52 -21.69 11.33
C TYR A 17 -5.44 -20.18 11.59
N GLU A 18 -5.45 -19.38 10.54
CA GLU A 18 -5.37 -17.92 10.62
C GLU A 18 -6.53 -17.30 9.84
N PHE A 19 -7.07 -16.18 10.32
CA PHE A 19 -8.03 -15.40 9.56
C PHE A 19 -7.28 -14.51 8.56
N GLN A 20 -7.64 -14.62 7.28
CA GLN A 20 -7.14 -13.77 6.21
C GLN A 20 -8.29 -12.92 5.64
N ALA A 21 -8.00 -11.65 5.36
CA ALA A 21 -8.85 -10.80 4.51
C ALA A 21 -8.01 -10.14 3.41
N SER A 22 -8.63 -9.81 2.28
CA SER A 22 -8.00 -9.10 1.17
C SER A 22 -8.96 -8.08 0.56
N GLY A 23 -8.41 -7.06 -0.08
CA GLY A 23 -9.24 -5.99 -0.66
C GLY A 23 -8.43 -4.88 -1.33
N LEU A 24 -9.10 -3.74 -1.52
CA LEU A 24 -8.53 -2.49 -2.01
C LEU A 24 -8.60 -1.44 -0.90
N ALA A 25 -7.51 -0.71 -0.68
CA ALA A 25 -7.45 0.38 0.29
C ALA A 25 -6.59 1.54 -0.23
N TYR A 26 -6.88 2.75 0.23
CA TYR A 26 -5.87 3.82 0.20
C TYR A 26 -4.94 3.71 1.41
N VAL A 27 -3.64 3.96 1.23
CA VAL A 27 -2.64 3.92 2.30
C VAL A 27 -2.47 5.31 2.90
N ASN A 28 -2.84 5.45 4.18
CA ASN A 28 -2.74 6.69 4.95
C ASN A 28 -1.80 6.52 6.14
N ASN A 29 -1.33 7.64 6.71
CA ASN A 29 -0.67 7.70 8.03
C ASN A 29 0.45 6.65 8.24
N ILE A 30 1.44 6.65 7.33
CA ILE A 30 2.62 5.79 7.40
C ILE A 30 3.58 6.34 8.46
N ARG A 31 3.92 5.53 9.47
CA ARG A 31 4.79 5.91 10.59
C ARG A 31 5.64 4.74 11.09
N ASP A 32 6.80 5.04 11.63
CA ASP A 32 7.56 4.10 12.45
C ASP A 32 6.99 4.11 13.87
N VAL A 33 6.68 2.92 14.39
CA VAL A 33 6.24 2.74 15.77
C VAL A 33 7.37 2.08 16.53
N ASN A 34 7.94 2.80 17.50
CA ASN A 34 8.94 2.25 18.41
C ASN A 34 8.29 1.99 19.78
N PRO A 35 7.90 0.74 20.09
CA PRO A 35 7.39 0.41 21.41
C PRO A 35 8.51 0.53 22.46
N GLU A 36 8.15 0.77 23.72
CA GLU A 36 9.11 0.81 24.83
C GLU A 36 9.76 -0.55 25.08
N ASN A 37 9.02 -1.63 24.80
CA ASN A 37 9.50 -3.01 24.80
C ASN A 37 9.20 -3.68 23.44
N GLY A 38 10.25 -3.96 22.66
CA GLY A 38 10.18 -4.70 21.40
C GLY A 38 10.78 -3.96 20.20
N ASP A 39 10.86 -4.64 19.06
CA ASP A 39 11.44 -4.08 17.84
C ASP A 39 10.58 -2.95 17.25
N SER A 40 11.24 -1.92 16.73
CA SER A 40 10.59 -0.88 15.92
C SER A 40 9.91 -1.50 14.69
N TYR A 41 8.71 -1.05 14.35
CA TYR A 41 8.01 -1.56 13.17
C TYR A 41 7.28 -0.48 12.39
N LEU A 42 7.20 -0.68 11.08
CA LEU A 42 6.41 0.16 10.18
C LEU A 42 4.92 -0.11 10.39
N SER A 43 4.15 0.95 10.63
CA SER A 43 2.69 0.90 10.67
C SER A 43 2.08 1.89 9.68
N CYS A 44 0.94 1.53 9.11
CA CYS A 44 0.11 2.43 8.33
C CYS A 44 -1.38 2.19 8.61
N THR A 45 -2.22 3.13 8.20
CA THR A 45 -3.68 3.01 8.29
C THR A 45 -4.23 2.77 6.88
N LEU A 46 -4.92 1.65 6.68
CA LEU A 46 -5.60 1.31 5.42
C LEU A 46 -7.02 1.87 5.45
N ALA A 47 -7.36 2.75 4.50
CA ALA A 47 -8.71 3.19 4.21
C ALA A 47 -9.34 2.24 3.19
N VAL A 48 -9.91 1.13 3.67
CA VAL A 48 -10.48 0.05 2.85
C VAL A 48 -11.75 0.53 2.15
N LEU A 49 -11.84 0.29 0.84
CA LEU A 49 -13.00 0.63 0.01
C LEU A 49 -14.07 -0.47 0.14
N GLU A 50 -15.29 -0.09 0.51
CA GLU A 50 -16.45 -1.00 0.62
C GLU A 50 -17.70 -0.36 0.04
N GLY A 51 -18.48 -1.11 -0.76
CA GLY A 51 -19.76 -0.64 -1.30
C GLY A 51 -19.88 -0.86 -2.79
N LYS A 52 -20.76 -0.08 -3.43
CA LYS A 52 -20.96 -0.09 -4.88
C LYS A 52 -20.08 0.97 -5.54
N GLU A 53 -19.81 0.78 -6.83
CA GLU A 53 -19.22 1.81 -7.68
C GLU A 53 -20.04 3.11 -7.59
N GLY A 54 -19.36 4.26 -7.53
CA GLY A 54 -19.96 5.58 -7.27
C GLY A 54 -20.49 5.81 -5.85
N LYS A 55 -20.59 4.79 -4.98
CA LYS A 55 -21.07 4.89 -3.58
C LYS A 55 -20.18 4.08 -2.63
N VAL A 56 -18.88 4.40 -2.64
CA VAL A 56 -17.86 3.78 -1.80
C VAL A 56 -17.90 4.38 -0.39
N LYS A 57 -17.81 3.51 0.62
CA LYS A 57 -17.58 3.83 2.02
C LYS A 57 -16.15 3.42 2.39
N TYR A 58 -15.56 4.14 3.34
CA TYR A 58 -14.23 3.84 3.85
C TYR A 58 -14.30 3.21 5.24
N LYS A 59 -13.63 2.06 5.43
CA LYS A 59 -13.35 1.50 6.75
C LYS A 59 -11.85 1.60 7.04
N TYR A 60 -11.50 2.08 8.22
CA TYR A 60 -10.11 2.29 8.61
C TYR A 60 -9.60 1.11 9.45
N ILE A 61 -8.47 0.54 9.04
CA ILE A 61 -7.78 -0.54 9.76
C ILE A 61 -6.32 -0.13 9.97
N ASN A 62 -5.82 -0.21 11.20
CA ASN A 62 -4.40 -0.03 11.46
C ASN A 62 -3.66 -1.33 11.17
N VAL A 63 -2.54 -1.28 10.46
CA VAL A 63 -1.75 -2.47 10.14
C VAL A 63 -0.30 -2.32 10.57
N LYS A 64 0.29 -3.42 11.03
CA LYS A 64 1.75 -3.61 11.10
C LYS A 64 2.20 -4.21 9.77
N VAL A 65 3.14 -3.56 9.10
CA VAL A 65 3.71 -4.06 7.83
C VAL A 65 4.77 -5.12 8.16
N VAL A 66 4.66 -6.29 7.52
CA VAL A 66 5.56 -7.43 7.75
C VAL A 66 6.20 -7.87 6.43
N GLY A 67 7.47 -8.25 6.48
CA GLY A 67 8.27 -8.65 5.33
C GLY A 67 8.95 -7.47 4.63
N GLU A 68 10.25 -7.61 4.37
CA GLU A 68 11.13 -6.54 3.89
C GLU A 68 10.62 -5.87 2.59
N LYS A 69 10.18 -6.67 1.62
CA LYS A 69 9.62 -6.17 0.35
C LYS A 69 8.39 -5.28 0.57
N ASN A 70 7.50 -5.65 1.48
CA ASN A 70 6.32 -4.84 1.81
C ASN A 70 6.72 -3.56 2.55
N ILE A 71 7.68 -3.65 3.49
CA ILE A 71 8.21 -2.51 4.24
C ILE A 71 8.84 -1.49 3.28
N GLN A 72 9.68 -1.92 2.34
CA GLN A 72 10.29 -1.06 1.32
C GLN A 72 9.24 -0.39 0.43
N LEU A 73 8.26 -1.14 -0.09
CA LEU A 73 7.18 -0.60 -0.93
C LEU A 73 6.36 0.49 -0.22
N ILE A 74 5.97 0.27 1.03
CA ILE A 74 5.23 1.27 1.83
C ILE A 74 6.13 2.44 2.21
N ASN A 75 7.40 2.23 2.54
CA ASN A 75 8.33 3.30 2.87
C ASN A 75 8.56 4.26 1.69
N ASN A 76 8.71 3.71 0.48
CA ASN A 76 8.81 4.49 -0.77
C ASN A 76 7.56 5.33 -1.04
N CYS A 77 6.39 4.95 -0.50
CA CYS A 77 5.15 5.71 -0.63
C CYS A 77 5.03 6.89 0.34
N ARG A 78 5.91 7.03 1.36
CA ARG A 78 5.82 8.13 2.35
C ARG A 78 5.70 9.50 1.70
N LEU A 79 6.60 9.81 0.77
CA LEU A 79 6.60 11.10 0.07
C LEU A 79 5.31 11.34 -0.74
N ALA A 80 4.73 10.29 -1.32
CA ALA A 80 3.47 10.39 -2.04
C ALA A 80 2.29 10.70 -1.09
N VAL A 81 2.23 10.02 0.07
CA VAL A 81 1.21 10.27 1.11
C VAL A 81 1.37 11.67 1.71
N THR A 82 2.60 12.13 1.97
CA THR A 82 2.88 13.50 2.46
C THR A 82 2.50 14.58 1.43
N GLN A 83 2.55 14.25 0.14
CA GLN A 83 2.13 15.14 -0.95
C GLN A 83 0.65 14.96 -1.32
N GLU A 84 -0.15 14.30 -0.47
CA GLU A 84 -1.58 14.02 -0.66
C GLU A 84 -1.91 13.28 -1.99
N ARG A 85 -0.91 12.63 -2.59
CA ARG A 85 -1.11 11.84 -3.82
C ARG A 85 -1.77 10.51 -3.47
N PRO A 86 -2.83 10.09 -4.18
CA PRO A 86 -3.55 8.86 -3.86
C PRO A 86 -2.66 7.64 -4.05
N VAL A 87 -2.42 6.90 -2.96
CA VAL A 87 -1.73 5.61 -2.93
C VAL A 87 -2.77 4.51 -2.74
N LEU A 88 -3.19 3.87 -3.83
CA LEU A 88 -4.13 2.75 -3.82
C LEU A 88 -3.36 1.43 -3.79
N VAL A 89 -3.71 0.54 -2.86
CA VAL A 89 -3.10 -0.77 -2.70
C VAL A 89 -4.14 -1.88 -2.78
N SER A 90 -3.84 -2.94 -3.52
CA SER A 90 -4.49 -4.25 -3.37
C SER A 90 -3.65 -5.08 -2.42
N PHE A 91 -4.28 -5.56 -1.35
CA PHE A 91 -3.56 -6.09 -0.18
C PHE A 91 -4.20 -7.38 0.34
N SER A 92 -3.44 -8.13 1.14
CA SER A 92 -3.95 -9.17 2.04
C SER A 92 -3.39 -8.95 3.45
N ILE A 93 -4.28 -9.03 4.44
CA ILE A 93 -3.98 -8.97 5.87
C ILE A 93 -4.29 -10.29 6.57
N SER A 94 -3.54 -10.60 7.62
CA SER A 94 -3.81 -11.68 8.56
C SER A 94 -3.92 -11.14 9.99
N ASP A 95 -4.30 -11.99 10.95
CA ASP A 95 -4.36 -11.66 12.38
C ASP A 95 -5.20 -10.41 12.69
N LEU A 96 -6.38 -10.29 12.08
CA LEU A 96 -7.31 -9.21 12.37
C LEU A 96 -7.85 -9.33 13.81
N ASN A 97 -7.66 -8.27 14.58
CA ASN A 97 -8.05 -8.15 15.97
C ASN A 97 -8.74 -6.80 16.21
N TRP A 98 -9.47 -6.69 17.32
CA TRP A 98 -10.19 -5.48 17.72
C TRP A 98 -9.82 -5.12 19.16
N GLU A 99 -9.08 -4.02 19.32
CA GLU A 99 -8.72 -3.49 20.63
C GLU A 99 -9.76 -2.46 21.08
N ILE A 100 -10.34 -2.63 22.27
CA ILE A 100 -11.21 -1.62 22.88
C ILE A 100 -10.34 -0.65 23.67
N PHE A 101 -10.47 0.63 23.42
CA PHE A 101 -9.73 1.69 24.13
C PHE A 101 -10.69 2.76 24.64
N THR A 102 -10.34 3.43 25.74
CA THR A 102 -11.11 4.58 26.24
C THR A 102 -10.49 5.88 25.74
N TYR A 103 -11.29 6.77 25.15
CA TYR A 103 -10.84 8.10 24.76
C TYR A 103 -10.42 8.89 26.01
N LYS A 104 -9.17 9.34 26.08
CA LYS A 104 -8.63 10.08 27.24
C LYS A 104 -8.84 11.60 27.17
N LYS A 105 -9.12 12.15 25.99
CA LYS A 105 -9.23 13.60 25.71
C LYS A 105 -10.23 13.86 24.57
N GLY A 106 -10.69 15.11 24.45
CA GLY A 106 -11.64 15.55 23.44
C GLY A 106 -13.10 15.32 23.84
N GLU A 107 -14.04 15.68 22.95
CA GLU A 107 -15.49 15.62 23.19
C GLU A 107 -16.00 14.21 23.57
N LYS A 108 -15.34 13.16 23.06
CA LYS A 108 -15.67 11.75 23.35
C LYS A 108 -14.93 11.17 24.57
N ALA A 109 -14.27 11.99 25.38
CA ALA A 109 -13.53 11.52 26.54
C ALA A 109 -14.42 10.66 27.48
N GLY A 110 -13.85 9.56 27.98
CA GLY A 110 -14.57 8.56 28.78
C GLY A 110 -15.37 7.53 27.97
N GLN A 111 -15.66 7.77 26.68
CA GLN A 111 -16.31 6.77 25.83
C GLN A 111 -15.34 5.67 25.39
N GLN A 112 -15.87 4.49 25.08
CA GLN A 112 -15.11 3.39 24.47
C GLN A 112 -15.08 3.56 22.94
N GLY A 113 -13.90 3.44 22.36
CA GLY A 113 -13.67 3.28 20.92
C GLY A 113 -13.15 1.88 20.62
N ILE A 114 -13.24 1.48 19.35
CA ILE A 114 -12.68 0.22 18.84
C ILE A 114 -11.58 0.57 17.83
N ASN A 115 -10.40 -0.01 18.03
CA ASN A 115 -9.24 0.08 17.15
C ASN A 115 -9.01 -1.30 16.47
N PRO A 116 -9.46 -1.50 15.23
CA PRO A 116 -9.14 -2.71 14.48
C PRO A 116 -7.65 -2.68 14.07
N TYR A 117 -6.91 -3.73 14.45
CA TYR A 117 -5.52 -3.90 14.07
C TYR A 117 -5.28 -5.24 13.36
N ALA A 118 -4.36 -5.28 12.39
CA ALA A 118 -4.00 -6.49 11.65
C ALA A 118 -2.53 -6.48 11.19
N ARG A 119 -2.08 -7.58 10.57
CA ARG A 119 -0.75 -7.67 9.93
C ARG A 119 -0.88 -7.63 8.42
N LEU A 120 -0.24 -6.64 7.79
CA LEU A 120 -0.10 -6.57 6.33
C LEU A 120 1.10 -7.45 5.92
N TYR A 121 0.80 -8.65 5.41
CA TYR A 121 1.80 -9.63 4.99
C TYR A 121 1.96 -9.71 3.45
N CYS A 122 1.00 -9.19 2.68
CA CYS A 122 1.05 -9.23 1.22
C CYS A 122 0.52 -7.94 0.58
N ILE A 123 1.32 -7.35 -0.29
CA ILE A 123 0.89 -6.38 -1.29
C ILE A 123 0.78 -7.11 -2.63
N ASN A 124 -0.40 -7.08 -3.25
CA ASN A 124 -0.66 -7.69 -4.55
C ASN A 124 -0.39 -6.69 -5.68
N ARG A 125 -0.82 -5.42 -5.51
CA ARG A 125 -0.63 -4.34 -6.48
C ARG A 125 -0.59 -3.00 -5.76
N LEU A 126 0.22 -2.07 -6.25
CA LEU A 126 0.41 -0.73 -5.69
C LEU A 126 0.35 0.32 -6.81
N ILE A 127 -0.50 1.32 -6.63
CA ILE A 127 -0.77 2.37 -7.61
C ILE A 127 -0.59 3.71 -6.90
N VAL A 128 0.31 4.55 -7.41
CA VAL A 128 0.63 5.87 -6.84
C VAL A 128 0.30 6.94 -7.87
N GLY A 129 -0.65 7.83 -7.56
CA GLY A 129 -1.07 8.89 -8.48
C GLY A 129 -1.58 8.35 -9.83
N GLY A 130 -2.30 7.22 -9.81
CA GLY A 130 -2.82 6.54 -11.00
C GLY A 130 -1.82 5.65 -11.75
N LYS A 131 -0.51 5.70 -11.43
CA LYS A 131 0.50 4.85 -12.08
C LYS A 131 0.75 3.58 -11.26
N VAL A 132 0.77 2.41 -11.91
CA VAL A 132 1.15 1.14 -11.26
C VAL A 132 2.65 1.20 -10.96
N VAL A 133 3.02 1.13 -9.68
CA VAL A 133 4.42 1.13 -9.22
C VAL A 133 4.89 -0.29 -8.90
N TYR A 134 3.96 -1.18 -8.54
CA TYR A 134 4.26 -2.58 -8.27
C TYR A 134 3.05 -3.46 -8.59
N ASP A 135 3.31 -4.61 -9.21
CA ASP A 135 2.34 -5.70 -9.38
C ASP A 135 3.05 -7.04 -9.12
N ARG A 136 2.51 -7.83 -8.21
CA ARG A 136 3.09 -9.12 -7.81
C ARG A 136 3.08 -10.13 -8.96
N LYS A 137 2.04 -10.13 -9.81
CA LYS A 137 1.90 -11.13 -10.87
C LYS A 137 2.95 -10.96 -11.98
N ALA A 138 3.34 -9.72 -12.27
CA ALA A 138 4.42 -9.44 -13.21
C ALA A 138 5.76 -10.00 -12.69
N GLN A 139 6.05 -9.75 -11.41
CA GLN A 139 7.30 -10.16 -10.76
C GLN A 139 7.46 -11.68 -10.64
N ASP A 140 6.40 -12.39 -10.28
CA ASP A 140 6.41 -13.86 -10.22
C ASP A 140 6.62 -14.48 -11.63
N SER A 141 6.25 -13.75 -12.69
CA SER A 141 6.47 -14.15 -14.10
C SER A 141 7.92 -13.91 -14.56
N GLU A 142 8.51 -12.78 -14.19
CA GLU A 142 9.92 -12.44 -14.44
C GLU A 142 10.88 -13.42 -13.73
N ALA A 143 10.58 -13.76 -12.46
CA ALA A 143 11.35 -14.73 -11.69
C ALA A 143 11.28 -16.16 -12.27
N SER A 144 10.17 -16.53 -12.92
CA SER A 144 10.00 -17.87 -13.51
C SER A 144 10.79 -18.07 -14.81
N GLN A 145 11.20 -17.00 -15.49
CA GLN A 145 11.99 -17.08 -16.72
C GLN A 145 13.48 -17.28 -16.46
N GLN A 146 14.00 -16.86 -15.30
CA GLN A 146 15.42 -16.95 -14.94
C GLN A 146 15.88 -18.35 -14.47
N HIS A 147 15.00 -19.36 -14.46
CA HIS A 147 15.35 -20.74 -14.07
C HIS A 147 15.19 -21.77 -15.20
N ALA A 148 14.90 -21.33 -16.42
CA ALA A 148 14.79 -22.20 -17.60
C ALA A 148 16.06 -22.22 -18.48
N GLU A 149 17.00 -21.29 -18.28
CA GLU A 149 18.17 -21.07 -19.14
C GLU A 149 19.48 -21.60 -18.52
N ALA A 150 19.47 -22.86 -18.09
CA ALA A 150 20.66 -23.52 -17.52
C ALA A 150 20.76 -25.03 -17.84
N ALA A 151 20.17 -25.50 -18.96
CA ALA A 151 20.23 -26.91 -19.35
C ALA A 151 20.06 -27.18 -20.87
N ALA A 152 20.86 -26.54 -21.73
CA ALA A 152 21.08 -27.01 -23.10
C ALA A 152 22.49 -26.58 -23.61
N PRO A 153 23.32 -27.50 -24.13
CA PRO A 153 24.66 -27.14 -24.62
C PRO A 153 24.66 -26.60 -26.06
N THR A 154 25.43 -25.55 -26.26
CA THR A 154 25.75 -24.94 -27.56
C THR A 154 26.62 -25.86 -28.44
N PHE A 155 26.26 -26.05 -29.72
CA PHE A 155 26.99 -25.50 -30.88
C PHE A 155 26.62 -26.16 -32.22
N ALA A 156 26.14 -25.37 -33.19
CA ALA A 156 26.49 -25.42 -34.62
C ALA A 156 25.66 -24.42 -35.46
N GLU A 157 26.27 -23.29 -35.82
CA GLU A 157 25.83 -22.35 -36.88
C GLU A 157 26.56 -22.73 -38.21
N PRO A 158 26.45 -21.99 -39.35
CA PRO A 158 25.39 -21.07 -39.84
C PRO A 158 25.05 -21.25 -41.35
N GLN A 159 23.85 -20.86 -41.82
CA GLN A 159 23.51 -20.31 -43.17
C GLN A 159 22.07 -19.74 -43.12
N SER A 160 21.58 -18.75 -43.90
CA SER A 160 22.17 -17.59 -44.62
C SER A 160 21.01 -16.70 -45.15
N THR A 161 21.25 -15.39 -45.32
CA THR A 161 20.59 -14.46 -46.30
C THR A 161 19.09 -14.05 -46.20
N THR A 162 18.88 -12.78 -45.76
CA THR A 162 18.15 -11.64 -46.41
C THR A 162 16.63 -11.55 -46.63
N GLU A 163 16.21 -10.27 -46.81
CA GLU A 163 14.93 -9.67 -47.23
C GLU A 163 13.91 -9.35 -46.10
N THR A 164 13.47 -8.12 -45.77
CA THR A 164 13.21 -6.80 -46.44
C THR A 164 11.71 -6.57 -46.71
N THR A 165 11.22 -5.34 -46.44
CA THR A 165 9.82 -4.82 -46.63
C THR A 165 8.91 -5.10 -45.42
N THR A 166 8.43 -4.16 -44.58
CA THR A 166 7.71 -2.86 -44.75
C THR A 166 6.18 -3.02 -44.82
N GLU A 167 5.46 -2.11 -44.15
CA GLU A 167 3.98 -1.90 -44.16
C GLU A 167 3.10 -3.01 -43.49
N SER A 168 1.92 -2.71 -42.93
CA SER A 168 1.13 -1.46 -42.83
C SER A 168 0.19 -1.41 -41.61
N VAL A 169 -0.14 -0.19 -41.18
CA VAL A 169 -1.33 0.19 -40.37
C VAL A 169 -2.40 0.64 -41.38
N PRO A 170 -3.69 0.22 -41.32
CA PRO A 170 -4.70 0.75 -40.38
C PRO A 170 -5.73 -0.34 -39.93
N ALA A 171 -6.90 -0.12 -39.32
CA ALA A 171 -7.70 1.10 -39.05
C ALA A 171 -8.60 0.95 -37.79
N GLN A 172 -9.40 1.99 -37.49
CA GLN A 172 -10.67 1.91 -36.73
C GLN A 172 -11.86 2.08 -37.69
N PRO A 173 -13.09 1.78 -37.27
CA PRO A 173 -14.06 2.85 -36.97
C PRO A 173 -14.76 2.59 -35.61
N VAL A 174 -14.94 3.59 -34.72
CA VAL A 174 -15.92 4.69 -34.78
C VAL A 174 -17.35 4.21 -34.99
N GLU A 175 -18.17 4.23 -33.94
CA GLU A 175 -19.52 4.81 -33.96
C GLU A 175 -19.93 5.28 -32.54
N THR A 176 -20.55 6.46 -32.49
CA THR A 176 -21.27 7.03 -31.34
C THR A 176 -22.59 7.56 -31.91
N PRO A 177 -23.76 7.30 -31.30
CA PRO A 177 -24.62 8.46 -31.03
C PRO A 177 -25.48 8.37 -29.74
N THR A 178 -25.37 9.45 -28.95
CA THR A 178 -26.50 10.29 -28.47
C THR A 178 -27.42 9.84 -27.31
N GLU A 179 -27.54 10.80 -26.38
CA GLU A 179 -28.45 11.01 -25.23
C GLU A 179 -29.96 11.05 -25.61
N PRO A 180 -30.96 11.31 -24.72
CA PRO A 180 -30.89 11.84 -23.34
C PRO A 180 -31.88 11.24 -22.30
N VAL A 181 -31.84 11.75 -21.06
CA VAL A 181 -33.02 12.28 -20.33
C VAL A 181 -32.62 13.00 -19.02
N THR A 182 -33.30 14.12 -18.77
CA THR A 182 -33.14 15.07 -17.64
C THR A 182 -33.81 14.56 -16.34
N THR A 183 -33.39 15.06 -15.14
CA THR A 183 -34.27 15.69 -14.09
C THR A 183 -33.77 15.56 -12.63
N VAL A 184 -33.13 16.64 -12.13
CA VAL A 184 -33.33 17.34 -10.82
C VAL A 184 -32.91 16.71 -9.47
N THR A 185 -32.43 17.59 -8.56
CA THR A 185 -32.15 17.46 -7.10
C THR A 185 -31.00 16.51 -6.68
N GLU A 186 -30.19 16.80 -5.65
CA GLU A 186 -30.29 17.75 -4.52
C GLU A 186 -28.89 18.22 -4.05
N SER A 187 -28.80 19.40 -3.42
CA SER A 187 -27.57 19.94 -2.83
C SER A 187 -27.12 19.19 -1.57
N VAL A 188 -25.84 18.80 -1.47
CA VAL A 188 -25.07 18.90 -0.20
C VAL A 188 -23.60 19.20 -0.50
N GLU A 189 -23.11 20.28 0.10
CA GLU A 189 -21.71 20.73 0.09
C GLU A 189 -20.95 20.12 1.29
N PRO A 190 -19.76 19.50 1.09
CA PRO A 190 -18.87 19.17 2.20
C PRO A 190 -17.93 20.35 2.50
N GLN A 191 -18.15 20.99 3.66
CA GLN A 191 -17.38 22.13 4.14
C GLN A 191 -15.88 21.84 4.31
N GLN A 192 -15.06 22.82 3.92
CA GLN A 192 -13.61 22.80 3.95
C GLN A 192 -13.06 23.06 5.36
N ILE A 193 -12.36 22.09 5.96
CA ILE A 193 -11.59 22.32 7.20
C ILE A 193 -10.28 23.02 6.82
N VAL A 194 -10.27 24.34 6.96
CA VAL A 194 -9.06 25.16 6.85
C VAL A 194 -8.24 25.01 8.13
N ASN A 195 -7.07 24.38 8.03
CA ASN A 195 -6.10 24.37 9.13
C ASN A 195 -5.42 25.76 9.21
N PRO A 196 -5.45 26.45 10.36
CA PRO A 196 -4.77 27.74 10.50
C PRO A 196 -3.25 27.57 10.55
N VAL A 197 -2.55 28.48 9.86
CA VAL A 197 -1.08 28.59 9.87
C VAL A 197 -0.60 29.02 11.26
N PRO A 198 0.41 28.36 11.86
CA PRO A 198 1.04 28.84 13.09
C PRO A 198 2.04 29.97 12.76
N THR A 199 1.64 31.22 13.01
CA THR A 199 2.57 32.36 12.95
C THR A 199 3.56 32.27 14.12
N ALA A 200 4.84 32.10 13.81
CA ALA A 200 5.90 32.16 14.81
C ALA A 200 6.21 33.61 15.19
N THR A 201 6.20 33.91 16.48
CA THR A 201 6.70 35.17 17.05
C THR A 201 7.76 34.86 18.11
N THR A 202 9.01 35.14 17.76
CA THR A 202 10.17 35.18 18.68
C THR A 202 10.66 36.66 18.79
N PRO A 203 11.55 37.03 19.73
CA PRO A 203 11.17 37.97 20.78
C PRO A 203 11.86 39.34 20.68
N ALA A 204 11.46 40.28 21.55
CA ALA A 204 12.15 41.56 21.75
C ALA A 204 12.48 41.77 23.26
N PRO A 205 13.56 42.49 23.60
CA PRO A 205 14.20 42.41 24.92
C PRO A 205 13.67 43.41 25.96
N ALA A 206 13.84 43.09 27.24
CA ALA A 206 13.71 44.03 28.35
C ALA A 206 15.10 44.44 28.85
N ILE A 207 15.33 45.74 29.01
CA ILE A 207 16.59 46.33 29.49
C ILE A 207 16.30 47.31 30.65
N ALA A 208 17.13 47.23 31.69
CA ALA A 208 17.40 48.24 32.75
C ALA A 208 16.29 48.68 33.75
N ALA A 209 16.56 48.42 35.04
CA ALA A 209 16.60 49.37 36.18
C ALA A 209 16.91 48.55 37.46
N VAL A 210 18.11 48.59 38.08
CA VAL A 210 18.66 49.64 38.97
C VAL A 210 17.76 49.98 40.17
N SER A 211 18.09 49.48 41.37
CA SER A 211 18.30 50.27 42.62
C SER A 211 18.34 49.39 43.89
N PHE A 212 19.31 49.68 44.77
CA PHE A 212 19.51 49.28 46.18
C PHE A 212 19.56 47.78 46.52
#